data_AF-A0A9D8NXN4-F1
#
_entry.id   AF-A0A9D8NXN4-F1
#
_cell.length_a   1.000
_cell.length_b   1.000
_cell.length_c   1.000
_cell.angle_alpha   90.00
_cell.angle_beta   90.00
_cell.angle_gamma   90.00
#
_symmetry.space_group_name_H-M   'P 1'
#
loop_
_entity.id
_entity.type
_entity.pdbx_description
1 polymer ?
#
loop_
_entity_poly.entity_id
_entity_poly.type
_entity_poly.pdbx_seq_one_letter_code
_entity_poly.pdbx_strand_id
1 'polypeptide(L)'
;MRTILVGLSILVLLPLLVEGCGERTEEIERPERIVSMREVVYDRTTYVKLAGLWRAYNDRFPSEDAYANWMYAARYAQDPDYESLLKAGRSRYPANPVLLYLDAMVHHGRSGDLEAQHLLERATRLDPSFMDPWFSLVIHYMERRDLERLDAVLRRLLESGAVQDEVMDFSYNMMSLLEKNAILITNGDNDTYPGWILGRIVKHRPDITIVNRSLLNTDWYPDFLAQVNGVVILSSKRLESLRKETMNAIKEGKRKMPEGGPFSDMLIESLIDAAERSGRPVYFAHTLGSSETIDWYRKNGRSLGLATLVTQSRDSYSVQLKRMAKRWTEQFRTAGVESWRVKHAPPAMAGRQIVTNYVAGLYAVLDAITQHAPEYRKALFTWYVDYARDVTAPKFTESMDAAWCKISDVKEIREWCRNRMTIE
;
A
#
# COMPACT_ATOMS: atom_id res chain seq x y z
N MET A 1 70.96 -60.42 -10.28
CA MET A 1 70.32 -60.80 -9.01
C MET A 1 69.81 -59.53 -8.35
N ARG A 2 68.58 -59.56 -7.83
CA ARG A 2 67.78 -58.48 -7.19
C ARG A 2 66.72 -57.80 -8.07
N THR A 3 65.60 -58.51 -8.11
CA THR A 3 64.25 -58.06 -8.43
C THR A 3 63.74 -57.12 -7.33
N ILE A 4 63.13 -56.01 -7.74
CA ILE A 4 62.49 -55.03 -6.86
C ILE A 4 61.10 -55.55 -6.50
N LEU A 5 60.80 -55.71 -5.21
CA LEU A 5 59.45 -55.95 -4.69
C LEU A 5 59.11 -54.83 -3.70
N VAL A 6 58.01 -54.15 -3.98
CA VAL A 6 57.43 -53.06 -3.19
C VAL A 6 56.74 -53.66 -1.96
N GLY A 7 57.17 -53.25 -0.76
CA GLY A 7 56.60 -53.66 0.52
C GLY A 7 55.86 -52.52 1.21
N LEU A 8 54.55 -52.68 1.34
CA LEU A 8 53.62 -51.87 2.13
C LEU A 8 54.13 -51.71 3.58
N SER A 9 54.29 -50.47 4.05
CA SER A 9 54.52 -50.19 5.48
C SER A 9 53.28 -49.51 6.06
N ILE A 10 52.60 -50.22 6.95
CA ILE A 10 51.46 -49.74 7.73
C ILE A 10 52.02 -48.83 8.84
N LEU A 11 51.72 -47.53 8.76
CA LEU A 11 52.03 -46.58 9.83
C LEU A 11 50.81 -46.50 10.77
N VAL A 12 50.96 -47.01 11.99
CA VAL A 12 49.99 -46.87 13.07
C VAL A 12 50.05 -45.43 13.59
N LEU A 13 49.05 -44.62 13.26
CA LEU A 13 48.87 -43.27 13.81
C LEU A 13 48.19 -43.38 15.18
N LEU A 14 48.93 -43.12 16.24
CA LEU A 14 48.37 -42.84 17.57
C LEU A 14 47.54 -41.54 17.50
N PRO A 15 46.29 -41.52 18.00
CA PRO A 15 45.53 -40.29 18.09
C PRO A 15 46.12 -39.42 19.21
N LEU A 16 46.74 -38.30 18.83
CA LEU A 16 46.97 -37.19 19.75
C LEU A 16 45.60 -36.62 20.13
N LEU A 17 45.24 -36.77 21.40
CA LEU A 17 44.13 -36.03 22.01
C LEU A 17 44.47 -34.54 21.97
N VAL A 18 43.91 -33.85 20.98
CA VAL A 18 43.84 -32.38 20.97
C VAL A 18 42.64 -31.99 21.84
N GLU A 19 42.91 -31.73 23.12
CA GLU A 19 41.98 -30.98 23.95
C GLU A 19 42.01 -29.50 23.53
N GLY A 20 40.84 -29.01 23.11
CA GLY A 20 40.42 -27.63 23.37
C GLY A 20 40.97 -26.52 22.48
N CYS A 21 40.31 -26.30 21.34
CA CYS A 21 39.92 -24.95 20.91
C CYS A 21 38.56 -25.06 20.21
N GLY A 22 37.52 -25.35 21.00
CA GLY A 22 36.16 -25.12 20.55
C GLY A 22 35.88 -23.63 20.61
N GLU A 23 36.25 -22.88 19.57
CA GLU A 23 35.56 -21.63 19.30
C GLU A 23 34.11 -22.01 19.01
N ARG A 24 33.23 -21.81 20.00
CA ARG A 24 31.81 -21.66 19.71
C ARG A 24 31.73 -20.38 18.88
N THR A 25 31.67 -20.51 17.56
CA THR A 25 31.15 -19.44 16.71
C THR A 25 29.72 -19.20 17.18
N GLU A 26 29.54 -18.22 18.05
CA GLU A 26 28.21 -17.73 18.41
C GLU A 26 27.56 -17.27 17.10
N GLU A 27 26.51 -17.95 16.68
CA GLU A 27 25.80 -17.59 15.46
C GLU A 27 25.21 -16.19 15.68
N ILE A 28 25.75 -15.20 14.95
CA ILE A 28 25.32 -13.80 15.07
C ILE A 28 23.96 -13.69 14.40
N GLU A 29 22.89 -13.82 15.19
CA GLU A 29 21.53 -13.62 14.70
C GLU A 29 21.30 -12.13 14.41
N ARG A 30 21.19 -11.80 13.12
CA ARG A 30 20.89 -10.44 12.66
C ARG A 30 19.38 -10.20 12.77
N PRO A 31 18.93 -9.06 13.34
CA PRO A 31 17.51 -8.74 13.36
C PRO A 31 16.93 -8.63 11.95
N GLU A 32 15.62 -8.82 11.83
CA GLU A 32 14.92 -8.69 10.55
C GLU A 32 15.13 -7.30 9.95
N ARG A 33 15.54 -7.25 8.67
CA ARG A 33 15.74 -6.00 7.93
C ARG A 33 14.45 -5.21 7.86
N ILE A 34 14.55 -3.91 8.08
CA ILE A 34 13.40 -3.01 7.96
C ILE A 34 13.24 -2.60 6.50
N VAL A 35 12.04 -2.83 6.00
CA VAL A 35 11.58 -2.39 4.67
C VAL A 35 10.41 -1.43 4.82
N SER A 36 10.03 -0.80 3.72
CA SER A 36 8.89 0.11 3.68
C SER A 36 7.57 -0.58 4.02
N MET A 37 6.65 0.17 4.62
CA MET A 37 5.25 -0.24 4.81
C MET A 37 4.51 -0.50 3.49
N ARG A 38 5.08 -0.10 2.35
CA ARG A 38 4.59 -0.50 1.02
C ARG A 38 4.78 -2.00 0.76
N GLU A 39 5.73 -2.62 1.44
CA GLU A 39 6.10 -4.03 1.30
C GLU A 39 5.63 -4.86 2.50
N VAL A 40 5.90 -4.40 3.73
CA VAL A 40 5.58 -5.13 4.96
C VAL A 40 5.03 -4.17 6.01
N VAL A 41 3.83 -4.48 6.52
CA VAL A 41 3.13 -3.68 7.53
C VAL A 41 3.08 -4.46 8.84
N TYR A 42 3.80 -3.95 9.84
CA TYR A 42 3.71 -4.41 11.22
C TYR A 42 2.90 -3.45 12.09
N ASP A 43 2.42 -3.94 13.24
CA ASP A 43 1.89 -3.07 14.27
C ASP A 43 3.02 -2.29 14.98
N ARG A 44 2.66 -1.21 15.68
CA ARG A 44 3.63 -0.37 16.39
C ARG A 44 4.47 -1.13 17.42
N THR A 45 3.89 -2.10 18.14
CA THR A 45 4.58 -2.88 19.17
C THR A 45 5.69 -3.71 18.56
N THR A 46 5.41 -4.30 17.40
CA THR A 46 6.41 -5.03 16.62
C THR A 46 7.55 -4.11 16.17
N TYR A 47 7.27 -2.90 15.66
CA TYR A 47 8.34 -1.95 15.33
C TYR A 47 9.15 -1.48 16.53
N VAL A 48 8.52 -1.28 17.70
CA VAL A 48 9.23 -0.97 18.95
C VAL A 48 10.21 -2.11 19.32
N LYS A 49 9.77 -3.37 19.21
CA LYS A 49 10.63 -4.53 19.43
C LYS A 49 11.80 -4.57 18.44
N LEU A 50 11.52 -4.41 17.14
CA LEU A 50 12.55 -4.40 16.09
C LEU A 50 13.56 -3.26 16.28
N ALA A 51 13.10 -2.07 16.67
CA ALA A 51 13.98 -0.94 16.99
C ALA A 51 14.92 -1.28 18.15
N GLY A 52 14.41 -1.93 19.21
CA GLY A 52 15.23 -2.41 20.33
C GLY A 52 16.27 -3.45 19.91
N LEU A 53 15.88 -4.41 19.06
CA LEU A 53 16.80 -5.44 18.54
C LEU A 53 17.90 -4.83 17.67
N TRP A 54 17.54 -3.92 16.76
CA TRP A 54 18.52 -3.23 15.91
C TRP A 54 19.44 -2.31 16.70
N ARG A 55 18.94 -1.65 17.75
CA ARG A 55 19.78 -0.87 18.67
C ARG A 55 20.82 -1.76 19.34
N ALA A 56 20.38 -2.85 19.97
CA ALA A 56 21.28 -3.79 20.64
C ALA A 56 22.30 -4.40 19.67
N TYR A 57 21.87 -4.73 18.44
CA TYR A 57 22.75 -5.21 17.39
C TYR A 57 23.78 -4.16 16.99
N ASN A 58 23.37 -2.90 16.77
CA ASN A 58 24.27 -1.80 16.45
C ASN A 58 25.26 -1.49 17.60
N ASP A 59 24.85 -1.63 18.85
CA ASP A 59 25.74 -1.42 20.01
C ASP A 59 26.84 -2.50 20.07
N ARG A 60 26.50 -3.75 19.72
CA ARG A 60 27.45 -4.87 19.67
C ARG A 60 28.30 -4.89 18.40
N PHE A 61 27.71 -4.51 17.26
CA PHE A 61 28.32 -4.54 15.93
C PHE A 61 28.08 -3.22 15.17
N PRO A 62 28.75 -2.12 15.56
CA PRO A 62 28.48 -0.80 14.98
C PRO A 62 28.81 -0.77 13.49
N SER A 63 27.81 -0.46 12.67
CA SER A 63 27.95 -0.29 11.22
C SER A 63 26.92 0.71 10.69
N GLU A 64 27.17 1.26 9.50
CA GLU A 64 26.19 2.16 8.87
C GLU A 64 24.85 1.47 8.59
N ASP A 65 24.88 0.19 8.23
CA ASP A 65 23.68 -0.60 7.92
C ASP A 65 22.87 -0.92 9.20
N ALA A 66 23.54 -1.33 10.28
CA ALA A 66 22.87 -1.58 11.55
C ALA A 66 22.20 -0.29 12.09
N TYR A 67 22.91 0.84 12.00
CA TYR A 67 22.37 2.14 12.41
C TYR A 67 21.20 2.58 11.53
N ALA A 68 21.30 2.39 10.21
CA ALA A 68 20.23 2.71 9.27
C ALA A 68 18.96 1.90 9.55
N ASN A 69 19.07 0.58 9.76
CA ASN A 69 17.92 -0.25 10.11
C ASN A 69 17.33 0.12 11.47
N TRP A 70 18.17 0.44 12.47
CA TRP A 70 17.68 0.94 13.74
C TRP A 70 16.87 2.23 13.57
N MET A 71 17.40 3.22 12.84
CA MET A 71 16.69 4.48 12.61
C MET A 71 15.40 4.27 11.82
N TYR A 72 15.40 3.36 10.84
CA TYR A 72 14.20 3.02 10.11
C TYR A 72 13.12 2.45 11.04
N ALA A 73 13.47 1.45 11.85
CA ALA A 73 12.54 0.88 12.84
C ALA A 73 12.07 1.93 13.86
N ALA A 74 12.97 2.78 14.36
CA ALA A 74 12.67 3.83 15.33
C ALA A 74 11.65 4.84 14.78
N ARG A 75 11.74 5.19 13.48
CA ARG A 75 10.74 6.02 12.80
C ARG A 75 9.36 5.39 12.87
N TYR A 76 9.23 4.11 12.51
CA TYR A 76 7.96 3.40 12.53
C TYR A 76 7.45 3.09 13.93
N ALA A 77 8.35 2.93 14.90
CA ALA A 77 8.01 2.84 16.32
C ALA A 77 7.49 4.16 16.92
N GLN A 78 7.71 5.29 16.21
CA GLN A 78 7.48 6.66 16.70
C GLN A 78 8.28 6.90 17.98
N ASP A 79 9.58 6.61 17.92
CA ASP A 79 10.51 6.87 19.02
C ASP A 79 10.59 8.40 19.28
N PRO A 80 10.38 8.86 20.53
CA PRO A 80 10.41 10.29 20.86
C PRO A 80 11.78 10.94 20.62
N ASP A 81 12.88 10.17 20.66
CA ASP A 81 14.23 10.67 20.45
C ASP A 81 14.70 10.55 18.99
N TYR A 82 13.81 10.11 18.08
CA TYR A 82 14.13 9.77 16.70
C TYR A 82 14.90 10.87 15.96
N GLU A 83 14.44 12.13 16.00
CA GLU A 83 15.10 13.22 15.26
C GLU A 83 16.53 13.49 15.76
N SER A 84 16.74 13.43 17.07
CA SER A 84 18.04 13.60 17.71
C SER A 84 19.01 12.49 17.29
N LEU A 85 18.53 11.23 17.37
CA LEU A 85 19.30 10.05 16.98
C LEU A 85 19.65 10.09 15.49
N LEU A 86 18.68 10.40 14.64
CA LEU A 86 18.89 10.50 13.21
C LEU A 86 19.95 11.55 12.87
N LYS A 87 19.90 12.73 13.50
CA LYS A 87 20.90 13.79 13.29
C LYS A 87 22.32 13.32 13.66
N ALA A 88 22.47 12.58 14.76
CA ALA A 88 23.75 11.98 15.14
C ALA A 88 24.22 10.95 14.09
N GLY A 89 23.31 10.08 13.62
CA GLY A 89 23.56 9.14 12.54
C GLY A 89 24.00 9.80 11.23
N ARG A 90 23.32 10.86 10.81
CA ARG A 90 23.65 11.66 9.61
C ARG A 90 25.01 12.31 9.69
N SER A 91 25.43 12.72 10.88
CA SER A 91 26.77 13.27 11.12
C SER A 91 27.85 12.19 11.01
N ARG A 92 27.56 10.97 11.48
CA ARG A 92 28.50 9.83 11.44
C ARG A 92 28.58 9.15 10.07
N TYR A 93 27.45 9.03 9.37
CA TYR A 93 27.31 8.34 8.09
C TYR A 93 26.63 9.24 7.04
N PRO A 94 27.28 10.33 6.60
CA PRO A 94 26.66 11.37 5.78
C PRO A 94 26.26 10.92 4.37
N ALA A 95 26.83 9.81 3.88
CA ALA A 95 26.56 9.22 2.57
C ALA A 95 25.66 7.97 2.63
N ASN A 96 25.10 7.62 3.79
CA ASN A 96 24.19 6.48 3.85
C ASN A 96 22.82 6.84 3.22
N PRO A 97 22.36 6.13 2.18
CA PRO A 97 21.14 6.47 1.43
C PRO A 97 19.87 6.34 2.26
N VAL A 98 19.81 5.37 3.19
CA VAL A 98 18.66 5.19 4.08
C VAL A 98 18.57 6.36 5.05
N LEU A 99 19.69 6.77 5.67
CA LEU A 99 19.66 7.93 6.56
C LEU A 99 19.30 9.22 5.82
N LEU A 100 19.82 9.43 4.60
CA LEU A 100 19.42 10.56 3.74
C LEU A 100 17.92 10.61 3.49
N TYR A 101 17.32 9.46 3.16
CA TYR A 101 15.87 9.34 2.98
C TYR A 101 15.11 9.65 4.26
N LEU A 102 15.50 9.04 5.38
CA LEU A 102 14.87 9.24 6.67
C LEU A 102 14.91 10.71 7.12
N ASP A 103 16.01 11.40 6.83
CA ASP A 103 16.21 12.84 7.09
C ASP A 103 15.24 13.69 6.26
N ALA A 104 15.13 13.39 4.95
CA ALA A 104 14.10 14.00 4.10
C ALA A 104 12.68 13.74 4.61
N MET A 105 12.44 12.59 5.27
CA MET A 105 11.12 12.25 5.81
C MET A 105 10.72 13.03 7.07
N VAL A 106 11.67 13.65 7.79
CA VAL A 106 11.36 14.49 8.97
C VAL A 106 10.58 15.76 8.57
N HIS A 107 10.83 16.26 7.37
CA HIS A 107 10.20 17.47 6.85
C HIS A 107 9.14 17.18 5.77
N HIS A 108 8.84 15.91 5.51
CA HIS A 108 7.90 15.48 4.48
C HIS A 108 6.53 16.13 4.61
N GLY A 109 6.02 16.68 3.50
CA GLY A 109 4.72 17.35 3.43
C GLY A 109 4.76 18.86 3.72
N ARG A 110 5.92 19.42 4.07
CA ARG A 110 6.12 20.88 4.10
C ARG A 110 6.28 21.41 2.68
N SER A 111 5.52 22.45 2.35
CA SER A 111 5.59 23.02 1.01
C SER A 111 6.92 23.71 0.75
N GLY A 112 7.49 23.51 -0.44
CA GLY A 112 8.71 24.17 -0.89
C GLY A 112 10.01 23.63 -0.28
N ASP A 113 10.01 22.40 0.24
CA ASP A 113 11.19 21.80 0.87
C ASP A 113 12.20 21.28 -0.16
N LEU A 114 13.05 22.19 -0.62
CA LEU A 114 14.17 21.90 -1.53
C LEU A 114 15.24 21.02 -0.89
N GLU A 115 15.42 21.09 0.43
CA GLU A 115 16.46 20.32 1.11
C GLU A 115 16.08 18.85 1.15
N ALA A 116 14.82 18.53 1.51
CA ALA A 116 14.31 17.17 1.41
C ALA A 116 14.46 16.60 -0.01
N GLN A 117 14.11 17.38 -1.04
CA GLN A 117 14.31 16.94 -2.43
C GLN A 117 15.78 16.62 -2.74
N HIS A 118 16.72 17.49 -2.34
CA HIS A 118 18.15 17.25 -2.58
C HIS A 118 18.67 16.00 -1.85
N LEU A 119 18.22 15.76 -0.63
CA LEU A 119 18.54 14.56 0.14
C LEU A 119 18.04 13.30 -0.56
N LEU A 120 16.80 13.32 -1.06
CA LEU A 120 16.20 12.21 -1.81
C LEU A 120 16.94 11.94 -3.12
N GLU A 121 17.17 12.98 -3.93
CA GLU A 121 17.93 12.84 -5.18
C GLU A 121 19.34 12.31 -4.91
N ARG A 122 20.00 12.77 -3.84
CA ARG A 122 21.31 12.25 -3.41
C ARG A 122 21.23 10.78 -3.01
N ALA A 123 20.21 10.37 -2.25
CA ALA A 123 19.99 8.97 -1.88
C ALA A 123 19.84 8.10 -3.12
N THR A 124 19.04 8.51 -4.11
CA THR A 124 18.85 7.75 -5.36
C THR A 124 20.12 7.63 -6.22
N ARG A 125 21.03 8.61 -6.16
CA ARG A 125 22.32 8.54 -6.86
C ARG A 125 23.31 7.60 -6.18
N LEU A 126 23.29 7.56 -4.85
CA LEU A 126 24.17 6.70 -4.05
C LEU A 126 23.73 5.24 -4.10
N ASP A 127 22.42 5.00 -4.05
CA ASP A 127 21.84 3.67 -4.22
C ASP A 127 20.56 3.75 -5.10
N PRO A 128 20.69 3.52 -6.41
CA PRO A 128 19.55 3.50 -7.31
C PRO A 128 18.59 2.33 -7.10
N SER A 129 18.98 1.31 -6.33
CA SER A 129 18.15 0.13 -6.01
C SER A 129 17.29 0.35 -4.76
N PHE A 130 17.63 1.33 -3.93
CA PHE A 130 16.81 1.74 -2.80
C PHE A 130 15.61 2.54 -3.31
N MET A 131 14.42 1.93 -3.29
CA MET A 131 13.24 2.45 -3.99
C MET A 131 12.45 3.51 -3.22
N ASP A 132 12.56 3.58 -1.90
CA ASP A 132 11.75 4.49 -1.08
C ASP A 132 11.91 5.99 -1.40
N PRO A 133 13.13 6.51 -1.67
CA PRO A 133 13.28 7.91 -2.05
C PRO A 133 12.57 8.24 -3.37
N TRP A 134 12.45 7.27 -4.29
CA TRP A 134 11.77 7.47 -5.56
C TRP A 134 10.27 7.72 -5.37
N PHE A 135 9.62 7.02 -4.42
CA PHE A 135 8.23 7.32 -4.07
C PHE A 135 8.10 8.77 -3.59
N SER A 136 8.95 9.21 -2.65
CA SER A 136 8.89 10.58 -2.15
C SER A 136 9.19 11.64 -3.21
N LEU A 137 10.08 11.37 -4.18
CA LEU A 137 10.36 12.29 -5.28
C LEU A 137 9.14 12.54 -6.17
N VAL A 138 8.22 11.59 -6.31
CA VAL A 138 6.92 11.81 -7.00
C VAL A 138 6.21 13.00 -6.38
N ILE A 139 6.13 13.07 -5.05
CA ILE A 139 5.45 14.14 -4.32
C ILE A 139 6.12 15.50 -4.57
N HIS A 140 7.45 15.57 -4.46
CA HIS A 140 8.19 16.82 -4.70
C HIS A 140 8.05 17.31 -6.14
N TYR A 141 8.10 16.41 -7.12
CA TYR A 141 7.92 16.81 -8.53
C TYR A 141 6.47 17.17 -8.86
N MET A 142 5.49 16.54 -8.23
CA MET A 142 4.09 16.97 -8.32
C MET A 142 3.90 18.37 -7.75
N GLU A 143 4.39 18.64 -6.54
CA GLU A 143 4.30 19.96 -5.90
C GLU A 143 4.88 21.06 -6.80
N ARG A 144 6.06 20.82 -7.38
CA ARG A 144 6.72 21.77 -8.29
C ARG A 144 6.11 21.82 -9.69
N ARG A 145 5.17 20.93 -9.99
CA ARG A 145 4.59 20.71 -11.32
C ARG A 145 5.66 20.40 -12.38
N ASP A 146 6.75 19.75 -11.97
CA ASP A 146 7.78 19.23 -12.88
C ASP A 146 7.30 17.89 -13.46
N LEU A 147 6.43 17.98 -14.47
CA LEU A 147 5.75 16.81 -15.04
C LEU A 147 6.69 15.85 -15.77
N GLU A 148 7.82 16.35 -16.29
CA GLU A 148 8.82 15.52 -16.96
C GLU A 148 9.54 14.62 -15.95
N ARG A 149 10.05 15.21 -14.85
CA ARG A 149 10.70 14.42 -13.80
C ARG A 149 9.72 13.54 -13.04
N LEU A 150 8.49 14.00 -12.86
CA LEU A 150 7.40 13.18 -12.31
C LEU A 150 7.21 11.90 -13.15
N ASP A 151 7.07 12.04 -14.46
CA ASP A 151 6.86 10.89 -15.34
C ASP A 151 8.10 9.98 -15.39
N ALA A 152 9.31 10.55 -15.30
CA ALA A 152 10.55 9.77 -15.23
C ALA A 152 10.64 8.93 -13.94
N VAL A 153 10.27 9.49 -12.79
CA VAL A 153 10.26 8.76 -11.51
C VAL A 153 9.18 7.70 -11.48
N LEU A 154 7.96 8.00 -11.94
CA LEU A 154 6.89 7.01 -12.02
C LEU A 154 7.26 5.83 -12.95
N ARG A 155 7.96 6.12 -14.06
CA ARG A 155 8.50 5.08 -14.94
C ARG A 155 9.57 4.24 -14.24
N ARG A 156 10.47 4.87 -13.47
CA ARG A 156 11.47 4.15 -12.68
C ARG A 156 10.83 3.21 -11.66
N LEU A 157 9.78 3.64 -10.95
CA LEU A 157 9.02 2.81 -10.01
C LEU A 157 8.38 1.59 -10.69
N LEU A 158 7.85 1.77 -11.90
CA LEU A 158 7.28 0.69 -12.72
C LEU A 158 8.37 -0.30 -13.15
N GLU A 159 9.46 0.18 -13.73
CA GLU A 159 10.54 -0.67 -14.28
C GLU A 159 11.32 -1.43 -13.22
N SER A 160 11.41 -0.90 -11.99
CA SER A 160 12.09 -1.57 -10.89
C SER A 160 11.27 -2.68 -10.22
N GLY A 161 9.98 -2.79 -10.54
CA GLY A 161 9.05 -3.68 -9.81
C GLY A 161 8.80 -3.25 -8.36
N ALA A 162 9.04 -1.97 -8.03
CA ALA A 162 8.83 -1.46 -6.66
C ALA A 162 7.35 -1.45 -6.27
N VAL A 163 6.47 -1.29 -7.26
CA VAL A 163 5.03 -1.53 -7.10
C VAL A 163 4.74 -2.94 -7.57
N GLN A 164 4.40 -3.80 -6.61
CA GLN A 164 4.23 -5.23 -6.82
C GLN A 164 3.04 -5.55 -7.74
N ASP A 165 3.12 -6.66 -8.47
CA ASP A 165 2.15 -7.02 -9.52
C ASP A 165 0.69 -7.09 -9.04
N GLU A 166 0.42 -7.63 -7.85
CA GLU A 166 -0.92 -7.69 -7.27
C GLU A 166 -1.46 -6.32 -6.87
N VAL A 167 -0.57 -5.39 -6.54
CA VAL A 167 -0.92 -4.00 -6.21
C VAL A 167 -1.25 -3.23 -7.50
N MET A 168 -0.47 -3.47 -8.56
CA MET A 168 -0.75 -2.96 -9.91
C MET A 168 -2.06 -3.53 -10.46
N ASP A 169 -2.29 -4.84 -10.36
CA ASP A 169 -3.49 -5.52 -10.84
C ASP A 169 -4.73 -5.07 -10.06
N PHE A 170 -4.63 -4.92 -8.74
CA PHE A 170 -5.71 -4.36 -7.91
C PHE A 170 -6.13 -2.97 -8.39
N SER A 171 -5.17 -2.08 -8.60
CA SER A 171 -5.46 -0.72 -9.07
C SER A 171 -6.02 -0.72 -10.51
N TYR A 172 -5.48 -1.57 -11.38
CA TYR A 172 -5.99 -1.76 -12.75
C TYR A 172 -7.45 -2.21 -12.74
N ASN A 173 -7.77 -3.21 -11.94
CA ASN A 173 -9.11 -3.79 -11.83
C ASN A 173 -10.09 -2.77 -11.22
N MET A 174 -9.71 -2.09 -10.14
CA MET A 174 -10.49 -1.02 -9.52
C MET A 174 -10.80 0.11 -10.52
N MET A 175 -9.80 0.64 -11.22
CA MET A 175 -9.96 1.70 -12.23
C MET A 175 -10.82 1.24 -13.42
N SER A 176 -10.79 -0.06 -13.75
CA SER A 176 -11.59 -0.64 -14.84
C SER A 176 -13.08 -0.70 -14.52
N LEU A 177 -13.49 -0.54 -13.26
CA LEU A 177 -14.90 -0.49 -12.88
C LEU A 177 -15.53 0.89 -13.03
N LEU A 178 -14.71 1.94 -13.09
CA LEU A 178 -15.19 3.32 -12.94
C LEU A 178 -15.77 3.88 -14.22
N GLU A 179 -16.75 4.78 -14.10
CA GLU A 179 -17.29 5.56 -15.21
C GLU A 179 -16.23 6.49 -15.84
N LYS A 180 -16.51 6.98 -17.05
CA LYS A 180 -15.61 7.85 -17.80
C LYS A 180 -15.38 9.18 -17.05
N ASN A 181 -14.16 9.70 -17.08
CA ASN A 181 -13.74 10.96 -16.44
C ASN A 181 -13.91 11.00 -14.90
N ALA A 182 -13.97 9.83 -14.27
CA ALA A 182 -14.18 9.69 -12.84
C ALA A 182 -13.04 10.31 -12.00
N ILE A 183 -13.38 10.67 -10.77
CA ILE A 183 -12.42 10.97 -9.70
C ILE A 183 -12.43 9.76 -8.74
N LEU A 184 -11.27 9.16 -8.49
CA LEU A 184 -11.12 8.08 -7.53
C LEU A 184 -10.37 8.57 -6.31
N ILE A 185 -11.01 8.54 -5.15
CA ILE A 185 -10.41 8.92 -3.87
C ILE A 185 -9.78 7.69 -3.23
N THR A 186 -8.48 7.76 -3.00
CA THR A 186 -7.61 6.69 -2.47
C THR A 186 -7.05 7.08 -1.10
N ASN A 187 -6.44 6.13 -0.38
CA ASN A 187 -6.01 6.35 1.00
C ASN A 187 -4.50 6.56 1.13
N GLY A 188 -3.71 5.65 0.57
CA GLY A 188 -2.29 5.48 0.88
C GLY A 188 -1.47 5.13 -0.35
N ASP A 189 -0.23 4.69 -0.13
CA ASP A 189 0.70 4.54 -1.24
C ASP A 189 0.29 3.40 -2.19
N ASN A 190 -0.14 2.26 -1.64
CA ASN A 190 -0.45 1.04 -2.38
C ASN A 190 -1.76 1.09 -3.19
N ASP A 191 -2.62 2.09 -3.00
CA ASP A 191 -3.80 2.32 -3.86
C ASP A 191 -3.70 3.64 -4.67
N THR A 192 -2.64 4.42 -4.48
CA THR A 192 -2.43 5.72 -5.16
C THR A 192 -1.36 5.67 -6.24
N TYR A 193 -0.13 5.26 -5.89
CA TYR A 193 0.99 5.23 -6.84
C TYR A 193 0.75 4.31 -8.04
N PRO A 194 0.20 3.10 -7.88
CA PRO A 194 -0.12 2.26 -9.04
C PRO A 194 -1.16 2.96 -9.93
N GLY A 195 -2.14 3.66 -9.37
CA GLY A 195 -3.11 4.45 -10.13
C GLY A 195 -2.47 5.57 -10.95
N TRP A 196 -1.51 6.31 -10.37
CA TRP A 196 -0.73 7.32 -11.10
C TRP A 196 0.15 6.70 -12.19
N ILE A 197 0.82 5.59 -11.93
CA ILE A 197 1.61 4.84 -12.92
C ILE A 197 0.71 4.38 -14.08
N LEU A 198 -0.45 3.78 -13.76
CA LEU A 198 -1.41 3.28 -14.74
C LEU A 198 -1.92 4.40 -15.64
N GLY A 199 -2.37 5.52 -15.06
CA GLY A 199 -2.89 6.66 -15.83
C GLY A 199 -1.81 7.41 -16.62
N ARG A 200 -0.67 7.71 -15.99
CA ARG A 200 0.36 8.59 -16.58
C ARG A 200 1.36 7.86 -17.46
N ILE A 201 1.79 6.65 -17.08
CA ILE A 201 2.87 5.93 -17.76
C ILE A 201 2.30 4.84 -18.68
N VAL A 202 1.46 3.96 -18.15
CA VAL A 202 0.87 2.84 -18.92
C VAL A 202 -0.24 3.31 -19.85
N LYS A 203 -0.82 4.50 -19.59
CA LYS A 203 -1.98 5.06 -20.30
C LYS A 203 -3.23 4.18 -20.21
N HIS A 204 -3.38 3.44 -19.10
CA HIS A 204 -4.64 2.79 -18.74
C HIS A 204 -5.55 3.77 -18.03
N ARG A 205 -6.74 4.01 -18.59
CA ARG A 205 -7.72 4.96 -18.03
C ARG A 205 -7.11 6.33 -17.65
N PRO A 206 -6.40 7.01 -18.58
CA PRO A 206 -5.80 8.32 -18.32
C PRO A 206 -6.85 9.41 -18.06
N ASP A 207 -8.13 9.12 -18.29
CA ASP A 207 -9.26 9.99 -17.99
C ASP A 207 -9.62 10.04 -16.49
N ILE A 208 -9.15 9.08 -15.69
CA ILE A 208 -9.43 9.03 -14.26
C ILE A 208 -8.46 9.93 -13.49
N THR A 209 -8.99 10.77 -12.60
CA THR A 209 -8.17 11.52 -11.66
C THR A 209 -8.08 10.78 -10.33
N ILE A 210 -6.87 10.38 -9.94
CA ILE A 210 -6.59 9.76 -8.64
C ILE A 210 -6.35 10.86 -7.60
N VAL A 211 -7.11 10.85 -6.51
CA VAL A 211 -7.02 11.82 -5.41
C VAL A 211 -6.68 11.10 -4.11
N ASN A 212 -5.45 11.26 -3.63
CA ASN A 212 -5.07 10.72 -2.33
C ASN A 212 -5.65 11.57 -1.19
N ARG A 213 -6.41 10.95 -0.27
CA ARG A 213 -7.03 11.59 0.89
C ARG A 213 -6.01 12.24 1.82
N SER A 214 -4.91 11.56 2.12
CA SER A 214 -3.88 12.06 3.04
C SER A 214 -3.22 13.33 2.52
N LEU A 215 -2.94 13.38 1.22
CA LEU A 215 -2.34 14.56 0.57
C LEU A 215 -3.26 15.78 0.55
N LEU A 216 -4.58 15.63 0.63
CA LEU A 216 -5.50 16.77 0.75
C LEU A 216 -5.25 17.62 2.00
N ASN A 217 -4.59 17.06 3.02
CA ASN A 217 -4.19 17.84 4.20
C ASN A 217 -3.00 18.76 3.95
N THR A 218 -2.25 18.56 2.85
CA THR A 218 -1.10 19.42 2.50
C THR A 218 -1.56 20.69 1.80
N ASP A 219 -0.72 21.73 1.85
CA ASP A 219 -1.08 23.01 1.24
C ASP A 219 -1.12 22.96 -0.28
N TRP A 220 -0.14 22.28 -0.88
CA TRP A 220 0.12 22.26 -2.31
C TRP A 220 -0.78 21.33 -3.12
N TYR A 221 -1.29 20.23 -2.54
CA TYR A 221 -1.96 19.19 -3.32
C TYR A 221 -3.32 19.61 -3.90
N PRO A 222 -4.21 20.29 -3.15
CA PRO A 222 -5.42 20.85 -3.75
C PRO A 222 -5.14 21.82 -4.90
N ASP A 223 -4.07 22.63 -4.79
CA ASP A 223 -3.65 23.54 -5.86
C ASP A 223 -3.13 22.77 -7.08
N PHE A 224 -2.37 21.69 -6.88
CA PHE A 224 -1.94 20.79 -7.95
C PHE A 224 -3.15 20.18 -8.68
N LEU A 225 -4.14 19.65 -7.95
CA LEU A 225 -5.35 19.07 -8.53
C LEU A 225 -6.13 20.10 -9.37
N ALA A 226 -6.24 21.33 -8.89
CA ALA A 226 -6.91 22.41 -9.61
C ALA A 226 -6.19 22.74 -10.93
N GLN A 227 -4.87 22.88 -10.90
CA GLN A 227 -4.09 23.37 -12.04
C GLN A 227 -3.76 22.29 -13.07
N VAL A 228 -3.52 21.05 -12.63
CA VAL A 228 -3.06 19.95 -13.50
C VAL A 228 -4.22 19.05 -13.90
N ASN A 229 -5.17 18.78 -12.99
CA ASN A 229 -6.28 17.86 -13.24
C ASN A 229 -7.63 18.55 -13.48
N GLY A 230 -7.68 19.88 -13.37
CA GLY A 230 -8.92 20.65 -13.48
C GLY A 230 -9.93 20.34 -12.37
N VAL A 231 -9.48 19.78 -11.24
CA VAL A 231 -10.33 19.49 -10.08
C VAL A 231 -10.23 20.67 -9.12
N VAL A 232 -11.09 21.66 -9.32
CA VAL A 232 -11.16 22.84 -8.44
C VAL A 232 -12.07 22.51 -7.25
N ILE A 233 -11.47 22.19 -6.11
CA ILE A 233 -12.20 21.87 -4.87
C ILE A 233 -12.80 23.15 -4.26
N LEU A 234 -11.96 24.16 -4.05
CA LEU A 234 -12.30 25.50 -3.53
C LEU A 234 -11.40 26.54 -4.20
N SER A 235 -11.79 27.81 -4.16
CA SER A 235 -10.86 28.89 -4.52
C SER A 235 -9.71 28.98 -3.52
N SER A 236 -8.51 29.38 -3.95
CA SER A 236 -7.33 29.47 -3.08
C SER A 236 -7.59 30.33 -1.84
N LYS A 237 -8.31 31.45 -1.99
CA LYS A 237 -8.72 32.31 -0.86
C LYS A 237 -9.63 31.58 0.14
N ARG A 238 -10.58 30.77 -0.33
CA ARG A 238 -11.47 30.01 0.54
C ARG A 238 -10.73 28.86 1.22
N LEU A 239 -9.81 28.19 0.51
CA LEU A 239 -8.97 27.13 1.06
C LEU A 239 -8.11 27.66 2.22
N GLU A 240 -7.44 28.79 2.03
CA GLU A 240 -6.64 29.45 3.08
C GLU A 240 -7.50 29.83 4.29
N SER A 241 -8.67 30.43 4.04
CA SER A 241 -9.61 30.79 5.11
C SER A 241 -10.07 29.56 5.90
N LEU A 242 -10.46 28.49 5.21
CA LEU A 242 -10.92 27.23 5.80
C LEU A 242 -9.84 26.59 6.68
N ARG A 243 -8.58 26.58 6.20
CA ARG A 243 -7.45 26.04 6.97
C ARG A 243 -7.23 26.84 8.24
N LYS A 244 -7.22 28.17 8.15
CA LYS A 244 -7.07 29.07 9.30
C LYS A 244 -8.20 28.88 10.32
N GLU A 245 -9.45 28.88 9.87
CA GLU A 245 -10.64 28.66 10.70
C GLU A 245 -10.55 27.32 11.45
N THR A 246 -10.23 26.24 10.72
CA THR A 246 -10.17 24.88 11.28
C THR A 246 -9.04 24.73 12.29
N MET A 247 -7.84 25.24 11.98
CA MET A 247 -6.71 25.17 12.92
C MET A 247 -6.94 26.00 14.18
N ASN A 248 -7.60 27.16 14.07
CA ASN A 248 -7.99 27.94 15.23
C ASN A 248 -9.01 27.19 16.09
N ALA A 249 -10.04 26.58 15.48
CA ALA A 249 -11.02 25.79 16.22
C ALA A 249 -10.39 24.58 16.95
N ILE A 250 -9.39 23.93 16.36
CA ILE A 250 -8.64 22.85 17.01
C ILE A 250 -7.81 23.39 18.19
N LYS A 251 -7.08 24.50 18.00
CA LYS A 251 -6.31 25.14 19.07
C LYS A 251 -7.18 25.60 20.24
N GLU A 252 -8.39 26.07 19.95
CA GLU A 252 -9.38 26.49 20.95
C GLU A 252 -10.15 25.32 21.58
N GLY A 253 -9.87 24.07 21.20
CA GLY A 253 -10.55 22.88 21.71
C GLY A 253 -12.00 22.72 21.25
N LYS A 254 -12.47 23.56 20.32
CA LYS A 254 -13.83 23.50 19.74
C LYS A 254 -13.99 22.33 18.78
N ARG A 255 -12.89 21.78 18.27
CA ARG A 255 -12.87 20.64 17.36
C ARG A 255 -11.74 19.67 17.70
N LYS A 256 -12.02 18.37 17.65
CA LYS A 256 -10.99 17.33 17.82
C LYS A 256 -10.22 17.12 16.51
N MET A 257 -8.95 16.73 16.61
CA MET A 257 -8.16 16.31 15.46
C MET A 257 -8.71 14.99 14.91
N PRO A 258 -9.20 14.93 13.65
CA PRO A 258 -9.65 13.69 13.05
C PRO A 258 -8.46 12.79 12.70
N GLU A 259 -8.69 11.47 12.68
CA GLU A 259 -7.67 10.46 12.31
C GLU A 259 -7.15 10.65 10.88
N GLY A 260 -7.98 11.13 9.95
CA GLY A 260 -7.60 11.45 8.58
C GLY A 260 -6.88 12.78 8.37
N GLY A 261 -6.66 13.54 9.44
CA GLY A 261 -6.17 14.91 9.38
C GLY A 261 -7.28 15.96 9.44
N PRO A 262 -6.91 17.23 9.61
CA PRO A 262 -7.86 18.30 9.94
C PRO A 262 -8.73 18.74 8.76
N PHE A 263 -8.32 18.48 7.51
CA PHE A 263 -8.94 19.08 6.32
C PHE A 263 -9.50 18.06 5.34
N SER A 264 -8.91 16.86 5.25
CA SER A 264 -9.19 15.91 4.17
C SER A 264 -10.68 15.68 3.91
N ASP A 265 -11.45 15.38 4.95
CA ASP A 265 -12.84 14.96 4.81
C ASP A 265 -13.74 16.11 4.38
N MET A 266 -13.47 17.32 4.87
CA MET A 266 -14.17 18.54 4.45
C MET A 266 -13.87 18.89 2.99
N LEU A 267 -12.62 18.68 2.57
CA LEU A 267 -12.22 18.90 1.18
C LEU A 267 -12.79 17.83 0.25
N ILE A 268 -12.98 16.59 0.73
CA ILE A 268 -13.68 15.54 -0.01
C ILE A 268 -15.14 15.92 -0.24
N GLU A 269 -15.85 16.42 0.77
CA GLU A 269 -17.23 16.92 0.62
C GLU A 269 -17.30 18.04 -0.42
N SER A 270 -16.43 19.04 -0.29
CA SER A 270 -16.36 20.15 -1.25
C SER A 270 -16.03 19.67 -2.67
N LEU A 271 -15.17 18.65 -2.79
CA LEU A 271 -14.81 18.03 -4.07
C LEU A 271 -16.01 17.31 -4.68
N ILE A 272 -16.78 16.56 -3.89
CA ILE A 272 -17.99 15.86 -4.35
C ILE A 272 -18.98 16.89 -4.90
N ASP A 273 -19.26 17.96 -4.15
CA ASP A 273 -20.17 19.04 -4.58
C ASP A 273 -19.70 19.73 -5.88
N ALA A 274 -18.39 19.94 -6.03
CA ALA A 274 -17.82 20.49 -7.25
C ALA A 274 -17.91 19.50 -8.43
N ALA A 275 -17.64 18.22 -8.16
CA ALA A 275 -17.68 17.16 -9.15
C ALA A 275 -19.10 16.93 -9.68
N GLU A 276 -20.12 16.92 -8.81
CA GLU A 276 -21.53 16.80 -9.20
C GLU A 276 -21.96 17.93 -10.14
N ARG A 277 -21.60 19.18 -9.82
CA ARG A 277 -21.89 20.35 -10.68
C ARG A 277 -21.22 20.25 -12.05
N SER A 278 -20.06 19.61 -12.12
CA SER A 278 -19.33 19.38 -13.38
C SER A 278 -19.67 18.07 -14.09
N GLY A 279 -20.58 17.26 -13.52
CA GLY A 279 -20.97 15.96 -14.07
C GLY A 279 -19.84 14.91 -14.05
N ARG A 280 -18.91 15.01 -13.09
CA ARG A 280 -17.80 14.06 -12.92
C ARG A 280 -18.14 13.04 -11.82
N PRO A 281 -18.20 11.73 -12.13
CA PRO A 281 -18.46 10.71 -11.11
C PRO A 281 -17.34 10.66 -10.07
N VAL A 282 -17.68 10.63 -8.79
CA VAL A 282 -16.70 10.42 -7.70
C VAL A 282 -16.87 9.04 -7.10
N TYR A 283 -15.76 8.34 -6.96
CA TYR A 283 -15.69 7.03 -6.33
C TYR A 283 -14.74 7.05 -5.15
N PHE A 284 -15.11 6.33 -4.10
CA PHE A 284 -14.19 6.00 -3.02
C PHE A 284 -13.61 4.61 -3.28
N ALA A 285 -12.28 4.49 -3.17
CA ALA A 285 -11.63 3.19 -3.15
C ALA A 285 -12.12 2.38 -1.95
N HIS A 286 -12.19 1.05 -2.10
CA HIS A 286 -12.53 0.16 -0.99
C HIS A 286 -11.56 0.31 0.20
N THR A 287 -10.30 0.62 -0.10
CA THR A 287 -9.18 0.84 0.83
C THR A 287 -9.25 2.17 1.61
N LEU A 288 -10.20 3.07 1.29
CA LEU A 288 -10.31 4.37 1.96
C LEU A 288 -10.55 4.20 3.47
N GLY A 289 -9.80 4.90 4.30
CA GLY A 289 -9.96 4.83 5.76
C GLY A 289 -11.33 5.31 6.21
N SER A 290 -11.87 4.74 7.29
CA SER A 290 -13.16 5.13 7.85
C SER A 290 -13.10 6.48 8.56
N SER A 291 -14.20 7.21 8.48
CA SER A 291 -14.54 8.38 9.28
C SER A 291 -16.05 8.58 9.18
N GLU A 292 -16.64 9.40 10.06
CA GLU A 292 -18.09 9.66 10.03
C GLU A 292 -18.58 10.10 8.64
N THR A 293 -17.87 11.02 8.00
CA THR A 293 -18.16 11.48 6.63
C THR A 293 -18.01 10.35 5.61
N ILE A 294 -16.87 9.64 5.62
CA ILE A 294 -16.60 8.60 4.62
C ILE A 294 -17.61 7.44 4.75
N ASP A 295 -17.94 7.04 5.96
CA ASP A 295 -18.88 5.97 6.24
C ASP A 295 -20.31 6.38 5.85
N TRP A 296 -20.69 7.64 6.05
CA TRP A 296 -21.97 8.16 5.57
C TRP A 296 -22.09 8.05 4.03
N TYR A 297 -21.08 8.50 3.29
CA TYR A 297 -21.09 8.40 1.82
C TYR A 297 -21.03 6.95 1.34
N ARG A 298 -20.29 6.07 2.01
CA ARG A 298 -20.28 4.64 1.68
C ARG A 298 -21.62 3.98 1.87
N LYS A 299 -22.31 4.29 2.98
CA LYS A 299 -23.63 3.75 3.30
C LYS A 299 -24.71 4.22 2.32
N ASN A 300 -24.63 5.47 1.86
CA ASN A 300 -25.61 6.06 0.95
C ASN A 300 -25.21 5.97 -0.54
N GLY A 301 -23.98 5.53 -0.82
CA GLY A 301 -23.45 5.35 -2.16
C GLY A 301 -23.81 4.00 -2.79
N ARG A 302 -23.25 3.74 -3.97
CA ARG A 302 -23.45 2.50 -4.74
C ARG A 302 -22.15 1.72 -4.81
N SER A 303 -22.03 0.66 -4.02
CA SER A 303 -20.84 -0.19 -4.01
C SER A 303 -20.73 -1.01 -5.28
N LEU A 304 -19.57 -0.98 -5.93
CA LEU A 304 -19.19 -1.85 -7.04
C LEU A 304 -18.08 -2.82 -6.61
N GLY A 305 -17.99 -3.07 -5.30
CA GLY A 305 -17.03 -3.96 -4.68
C GLY A 305 -15.70 -3.28 -4.39
N LEU A 306 -14.87 -3.04 -5.41
CA LEU A 306 -13.56 -2.41 -5.25
C LEU A 306 -13.62 -0.88 -5.13
N ALA A 307 -14.75 -0.29 -5.50
CA ALA A 307 -15.00 1.14 -5.40
C ALA A 307 -16.48 1.41 -5.15
N THR A 308 -16.78 2.51 -4.47
CA THR A 308 -18.15 2.95 -4.19
C THR A 308 -18.41 4.28 -4.89
N LEU A 309 -19.40 4.34 -5.77
CA LEU A 309 -19.86 5.59 -6.39
C LEU A 309 -20.61 6.42 -5.34
N VAL A 310 -20.18 7.66 -5.14
CA VAL A 310 -20.76 8.56 -4.12
C VAL A 310 -21.47 9.78 -4.70
N THR A 311 -21.45 9.95 -6.03
CA THR A 311 -22.21 10.97 -6.76
C THR A 311 -23.39 10.37 -7.49
N GLN A 312 -24.29 11.22 -7.96
CA GLN A 312 -25.36 10.80 -8.87
C GLN A 312 -24.83 10.16 -10.15
N SER A 313 -25.55 9.15 -10.64
CA SER A 313 -25.31 8.52 -11.94
C SER A 313 -26.62 8.36 -12.70
N ARG A 314 -26.53 8.48 -14.03
CA ARG A 314 -27.62 8.20 -14.98
C ARG A 314 -27.92 6.71 -15.10
N ASP A 315 -26.89 5.87 -14.99
CA ASP A 315 -27.06 4.42 -14.99
C ASP A 315 -27.73 3.98 -13.69
N SER A 316 -28.72 3.08 -13.81
CA SER A 316 -29.31 2.44 -12.64
C SER A 316 -28.28 1.54 -11.95
N TYR A 317 -28.45 1.32 -10.65
CA TYR A 317 -27.52 0.48 -9.90
C TYR A 317 -27.45 -0.95 -10.44
N SER A 318 -28.56 -1.50 -10.96
CA SER A 318 -28.56 -2.82 -11.61
C SER A 318 -27.70 -2.85 -12.87
N VAL A 319 -27.75 -1.81 -13.71
CA VAL A 319 -26.89 -1.71 -14.90
C VAL A 319 -25.41 -1.65 -14.49
N GLN A 320 -25.10 -0.87 -13.45
CA GLN A 320 -23.73 -0.76 -12.93
C GLN A 320 -23.22 -2.09 -12.38
N LEU A 321 -24.02 -2.80 -11.58
CA LEU A 321 -23.64 -4.10 -11.01
C LEU A 321 -23.44 -5.17 -12.09
N LYS A 322 -24.31 -5.24 -13.10
CA LYS A 322 -24.12 -6.18 -14.22
C LYS A 322 -22.85 -5.89 -15.01
N ARG A 323 -22.55 -4.60 -15.26
CA ARG A 323 -21.30 -4.18 -15.92
C ARG A 323 -20.08 -4.54 -15.06
N MET A 324 -20.14 -4.27 -13.76
CA MET A 324 -19.09 -4.63 -12.81
C MET A 324 -18.86 -6.14 -12.79
N ALA A 325 -19.91 -6.93 -12.58
CA ALA A 325 -19.82 -8.37 -12.47
C ALA A 325 -19.24 -8.99 -13.75
N LYS A 326 -19.71 -8.54 -14.91
CA LYS A 326 -19.15 -8.94 -16.21
C LYS A 326 -17.65 -8.65 -16.31
N ARG A 327 -17.23 -7.42 -15.97
CA ARG A 327 -15.81 -7.04 -16.00
C ARG A 327 -14.98 -7.85 -15.02
N TRP A 328 -15.50 -8.09 -13.82
CA TRP A 328 -14.83 -8.90 -12.82
C TRP A 328 -14.56 -10.30 -13.34
N THR A 329 -15.56 -10.96 -13.91
CA THR A 329 -15.46 -12.36 -14.31
C THR A 329 -14.74 -12.57 -15.64
N GLU A 330 -14.69 -11.56 -16.51
CA GLU A 330 -14.14 -11.70 -17.87
C GLU A 330 -12.83 -10.93 -18.10
N GLN A 331 -12.55 -9.87 -17.34
CA GLN A 331 -11.52 -8.88 -17.68
C GLN A 331 -10.57 -8.52 -16.55
N PHE A 332 -10.81 -9.01 -15.33
CA PHE A 332 -9.87 -8.76 -14.24
C PHE A 332 -8.54 -9.43 -14.50
N ARG A 333 -7.46 -8.71 -14.20
CA ARG A 333 -6.13 -9.28 -14.12
C ARG A 333 -6.00 -10.07 -12.83
N THR A 334 -5.62 -11.34 -12.95
CA THR A 334 -5.47 -12.26 -11.82
C THR A 334 -4.00 -12.67 -11.59
N ALA A 335 -3.09 -12.34 -12.51
CA ALA A 335 -1.68 -12.74 -12.45
C ALA A 335 -1.01 -12.38 -11.11
N GLY A 336 -1.26 -11.17 -10.60
CA GLY A 336 -0.73 -10.76 -9.30
C GLY A 336 -1.28 -11.59 -8.13
N VAL A 337 -2.59 -11.84 -8.10
CA VAL A 337 -3.25 -12.68 -7.07
C VAL A 337 -2.76 -14.13 -7.13
N GLU A 338 -2.53 -14.63 -8.33
CA GLU A 338 -2.06 -15.99 -8.57
C GLU A 338 -0.56 -16.19 -8.35
N SER A 339 0.18 -15.09 -8.17
CA SER A 339 1.62 -15.11 -8.02
C SER A 339 2.06 -15.97 -6.85
N TRP A 340 3.19 -16.66 -7.02
CA TRP A 340 3.79 -17.47 -5.95
C TRP A 340 4.01 -16.64 -4.68
N ARG A 341 4.38 -15.37 -4.85
CA ARG A 341 4.63 -14.42 -3.77
C ARG A 341 3.39 -14.18 -2.92
N VAL A 342 2.22 -13.91 -3.52
CA VAL A 342 0.98 -13.71 -2.74
C VAL A 342 0.55 -15.00 -2.05
N LYS A 343 0.64 -16.15 -2.74
CA LYS A 343 0.23 -17.45 -2.20
C LYS A 343 1.02 -17.90 -0.96
N HIS A 344 2.28 -17.49 -0.84
CA HIS A 344 3.17 -17.89 0.26
C HIS A 344 3.57 -16.71 1.17
N ALA A 345 3.08 -15.50 0.90
CA ALA A 345 3.44 -14.33 1.68
C ALA A 345 2.86 -14.39 3.11
N PRO A 346 3.60 -13.90 4.11
CA PRO A 346 3.05 -13.75 5.45
C PRO A 346 1.90 -12.72 5.46
N PRO A 347 0.99 -12.76 6.46
CA PRO A 347 -0.12 -11.80 6.58
C PRO A 347 0.33 -10.33 6.66
N ALA A 348 1.54 -10.07 7.13
CA ALA A 348 2.11 -8.73 7.22
C ALA A 348 2.50 -8.14 5.84
N MET A 349 2.60 -8.97 4.80
CA MET A 349 2.96 -8.50 3.46
C MET A 349 1.85 -7.61 2.90
N ALA A 350 2.20 -6.38 2.54
CA ALA A 350 1.24 -5.34 2.18
C ALA A 350 0.44 -5.69 0.92
N GLY A 351 1.07 -6.33 -0.07
CA GLY A 351 0.39 -6.86 -1.25
C GLY A 351 -0.68 -7.91 -0.92
N ARG A 352 -0.45 -8.76 0.09
CA ARG A 352 -1.48 -9.71 0.57
C ARG A 352 -2.66 -8.99 1.22
N GLN A 353 -2.39 -7.91 1.95
CA GLN A 353 -3.45 -7.05 2.50
C GLN A 353 -4.26 -6.37 1.39
N ILE A 354 -3.60 -5.92 0.32
CA ILE A 354 -4.27 -5.35 -0.86
C ILE A 354 -5.18 -6.39 -1.51
N VAL A 355 -4.70 -7.61 -1.75
CA VAL A 355 -5.50 -8.69 -2.37
C VAL A 355 -6.72 -9.06 -1.53
N THR A 356 -6.63 -8.98 -0.20
CA THR A 356 -7.77 -9.24 0.69
C THR A 356 -8.97 -8.31 0.40
N ASN A 357 -8.73 -7.12 -0.16
CA ASN A 357 -9.82 -6.20 -0.54
C ASN A 357 -10.68 -6.71 -1.70
N TYR A 358 -10.22 -7.68 -2.50
CA TYR A 358 -11.12 -8.33 -3.47
C TYR A 358 -12.24 -9.09 -2.77
N VAL A 359 -11.91 -9.82 -1.70
CA VAL A 359 -12.91 -10.57 -0.93
C VAL A 359 -13.83 -9.61 -0.19
N ALA A 360 -13.28 -8.58 0.46
CA ALA A 360 -14.08 -7.58 1.16
C ALA A 360 -15.00 -6.79 0.19
N GLY A 361 -14.51 -6.46 -1.01
CA GLY A 361 -15.30 -5.84 -2.05
C GLY A 361 -16.43 -6.74 -2.54
N LEU A 362 -16.13 -8.01 -2.82
CA LEU A 362 -17.15 -8.97 -3.25
C LEU A 362 -18.21 -9.21 -2.16
N TYR A 363 -17.79 -9.30 -0.90
CA TYR A 363 -18.68 -9.36 0.26
C TYR A 363 -19.62 -8.14 0.32
N ALA A 364 -19.09 -6.93 0.09
CA ALA A 364 -19.85 -5.69 0.14
C ALA A 364 -20.95 -5.57 -0.93
N VAL A 365 -20.90 -6.37 -2.00
CA VAL A 365 -21.92 -6.38 -3.07
C VAL A 365 -22.76 -7.65 -3.10
N LEU A 366 -22.55 -8.58 -2.18
CA LEU A 366 -23.08 -9.94 -2.25
C LEU A 366 -24.62 -10.01 -2.27
N ASP A 367 -25.29 -9.20 -1.43
CA ASP A 367 -26.75 -9.11 -1.44
C ASP A 367 -27.26 -8.39 -2.70
N ALA A 368 -26.54 -7.36 -3.14
CA ALA A 368 -26.92 -6.56 -4.29
C ALA A 368 -26.81 -7.36 -5.60
N ILE A 369 -25.80 -8.22 -5.76
CA ILE A 369 -25.69 -9.12 -6.92
C ILE A 369 -26.83 -10.13 -6.97
N THR A 370 -27.34 -10.60 -5.82
CA THR A 370 -28.50 -11.51 -5.77
C THR A 370 -29.75 -10.87 -6.34
N GLN A 371 -29.96 -9.58 -6.06
CA GLN A 371 -31.14 -8.86 -6.52
C GLN A 371 -31.00 -8.34 -7.95
N HIS A 372 -29.80 -7.91 -8.33
CA HIS A 372 -29.61 -7.08 -9.53
C HIS A 372 -28.79 -7.71 -10.64
N ALA A 373 -28.02 -8.76 -10.35
CA ALA A 373 -27.16 -9.45 -11.30
C ALA A 373 -27.08 -10.97 -11.00
N PRO A 374 -28.22 -11.66 -10.75
CA PRO A 374 -28.22 -13.05 -10.29
C PRO A 374 -27.54 -14.01 -11.27
N GLU A 375 -27.49 -13.67 -12.56
CA GLU A 375 -26.85 -14.44 -13.62
C GLU A 375 -25.32 -14.54 -13.48
N TYR A 376 -24.67 -13.61 -12.76
CA TYR A 376 -23.22 -13.61 -12.56
C TYR A 376 -22.78 -14.29 -11.27
N ARG A 377 -23.69 -14.68 -10.38
CA ARG A 377 -23.34 -15.20 -9.05
C ARG A 377 -22.46 -16.45 -9.11
N LYS A 378 -22.77 -17.38 -10.02
CA LYS A 378 -21.93 -18.57 -10.23
C LYS A 378 -20.50 -18.18 -10.61
N ALA A 379 -20.34 -17.27 -11.59
CA ALA A 379 -19.03 -16.87 -12.08
C ALA A 379 -18.23 -16.08 -11.03
N LEU A 380 -18.87 -15.19 -10.27
CA LEU A 380 -18.24 -14.48 -9.16
C LEU A 380 -17.84 -15.42 -8.01
N PHE A 381 -18.68 -16.41 -7.70
CA PHE A 381 -18.36 -17.44 -6.74
C PHE A 381 -17.16 -18.28 -7.19
N THR A 382 -17.15 -18.73 -8.45
CA THR A 382 -16.00 -19.44 -9.04
C THR A 382 -14.73 -18.60 -8.94
N TRP A 383 -14.79 -17.31 -9.31
CA TRP A 383 -13.64 -16.41 -9.18
C TRP A 383 -13.14 -16.31 -7.74
N TYR A 384 -14.06 -16.20 -6.76
CA TYR A 384 -13.70 -16.17 -5.34
C TYR A 384 -12.95 -17.45 -4.92
N VAL A 385 -13.48 -18.62 -5.26
CA VAL A 385 -12.87 -19.91 -4.91
C VAL A 385 -11.51 -20.09 -5.58
N ASP A 386 -11.41 -19.77 -6.87
CA ASP A 386 -10.22 -20.04 -7.68
C ASP A 386 -9.05 -19.11 -7.34
N TYR A 387 -9.33 -17.84 -7.00
CA TYR A 387 -8.29 -16.81 -6.90
C TYR A 387 -8.11 -16.24 -5.49
N ALA A 388 -9.19 -16.00 -4.75
CA ALA A 388 -9.15 -15.11 -3.60
C ALA A 388 -9.27 -15.83 -2.25
N ARG A 389 -9.93 -16.99 -2.22
CA ARG A 389 -10.27 -17.71 -0.99
C ARG A 389 -9.04 -18.09 -0.16
N ASP A 390 -8.04 -18.70 -0.79
CA ASP A 390 -6.90 -19.30 -0.08
C ASP A 390 -5.79 -18.29 0.25
N VAL A 391 -5.79 -17.14 -0.44
CA VAL A 391 -4.82 -16.06 -0.19
C VAL A 391 -5.31 -15.06 0.86
N THR A 392 -6.60 -15.14 1.23
CA THR A 392 -7.24 -14.29 2.24
C THR A 392 -7.05 -14.87 3.64
N ALA A 393 -7.06 -14.01 4.67
CA ALA A 393 -6.90 -14.46 6.05
C ALA A 393 -8.09 -15.32 6.51
N PRO A 394 -7.87 -16.40 7.31
CA PRO A 394 -8.89 -17.41 7.63
C PRO A 394 -10.22 -16.85 8.13
N LYS A 395 -10.19 -15.87 9.05
CA LYS A 395 -11.39 -15.24 9.60
C LYS A 395 -12.28 -14.59 8.52
N PHE A 396 -11.68 -13.98 7.50
CA PHE A 396 -12.41 -13.37 6.39
C PHE A 396 -12.94 -14.45 5.44
N THR A 397 -12.13 -15.47 5.17
CA THR A 397 -12.54 -16.64 4.37
C THR A 397 -13.75 -17.33 4.99
N GLU A 398 -13.74 -17.63 6.29
CA GLU A 398 -14.87 -18.21 7.02
C GLU A 398 -16.15 -17.35 6.89
N SER A 399 -16.01 -16.04 7.08
CA SER A 399 -17.14 -15.10 6.98
C SER A 399 -17.72 -15.06 5.56
N MET A 400 -16.85 -15.07 4.54
CA MET A 400 -17.27 -15.03 3.15
C MET A 400 -17.88 -16.36 2.70
N ASP A 401 -17.30 -17.48 3.12
CA ASP A 401 -17.82 -18.82 2.87
C ASP A 401 -19.24 -18.98 3.44
N ALA A 402 -19.43 -18.57 4.70
CA ALA A 402 -20.74 -18.58 5.34
C ALA A 402 -21.75 -17.67 4.62
N ALA A 403 -21.31 -16.49 4.15
CA ALA A 403 -22.16 -15.58 3.40
C ALA A 403 -22.63 -16.18 2.08
N TRP A 404 -21.73 -16.79 1.30
CA TRP A 404 -22.09 -17.52 0.08
C TRP A 404 -23.07 -18.65 0.34
N CYS A 405 -22.87 -19.44 1.40
CA CYS A 405 -23.78 -20.51 1.76
C CYS A 405 -25.17 -20.00 2.18
N LYS A 406 -25.25 -18.87 2.88
CA LYS A 406 -26.52 -18.27 3.31
C LYS A 406 -27.41 -17.84 2.14
N ILE A 407 -26.81 -17.37 1.03
CA ILE A 407 -27.54 -16.89 -0.15
C ILE A 407 -27.58 -17.90 -1.30
N SER A 408 -27.28 -19.16 -1.01
CA SER A 408 -27.08 -20.19 -2.04
C SER A 408 -28.41 -20.76 -2.58
N ASP A 409 -28.97 -20.12 -3.60
CA ASP A 409 -30.01 -20.70 -4.47
C ASP A 409 -29.40 -21.35 -5.73
N VAL A 410 -28.19 -20.95 -6.12
CA VAL A 410 -27.38 -21.57 -7.17
C VAL A 410 -26.96 -22.99 -6.76
N LYS A 411 -27.22 -23.99 -7.62
CA LYS A 411 -27.02 -25.42 -7.34
C LYS A 411 -25.56 -25.73 -6.96
N GLU A 412 -24.61 -25.21 -7.72
CA GLU A 412 -23.17 -25.46 -7.55
C GLU A 412 -22.66 -24.92 -6.22
N ILE A 413 -23.14 -23.75 -5.80
CA ILE A 413 -22.79 -23.15 -4.50
C ILE A 413 -23.36 -24.01 -3.37
N ARG A 414 -24.61 -24.47 -3.49
CA ARG A 414 -25.23 -25.39 -2.51
C ARG A 414 -24.48 -26.71 -2.38
N GLU A 415 -24.05 -27.28 -3.50
CA GLU A 415 -23.26 -28.52 -3.51
C GLU A 415 -21.90 -28.31 -2.84
N TRP A 416 -21.21 -27.22 -3.17
CA TRP A 416 -19.96 -26.85 -2.51
C TRP A 416 -20.13 -26.66 -0.99
N CYS A 417 -21.17 -25.97 -0.54
CA CYS A 417 -21.47 -25.76 0.88
C CYS A 417 -21.75 -27.08 1.62
N ARG A 418 -22.51 -28.01 1.01
CA ARG A 418 -22.78 -29.32 1.59
C ARG A 418 -21.52 -30.15 1.76
N ASN A 419 -20.66 -30.18 0.74
CA ASN A 419 -19.43 -30.97 0.76
C ASN A 419 -18.46 -30.49 1.85
N ARG A 420 -18.49 -29.21 2.21
CA ARG A 420 -17.70 -28.67 3.32
C ARG A 420 -18.19 -29.11 4.69
N MET A 421 -19.51 -29.10 4.91
CA MET A 421 -20.12 -29.54 6.17
C MET A 421 -19.93 -31.03 6.46
N THR A 422 -19.51 -31.83 5.47
CA THR A 422 -19.18 -33.25 5.64
C THR A 422 -17.69 -33.52 5.95
N ILE A 423 -16.83 -32.50 5.89
CA ILE A 423 -15.38 -32.61 6.12
C ILE A 423 -14.96 -32.03 7.49
N GLU A 424 -15.80 -31.17 8.07
CA GLU A 424 -15.74 -30.71 9.47
C GLU A 424 -16.58 -31.62 10.37
#